data_AF-A0A0S8ECU3-F1
#
_entry.id   AF-A0A0S8ECU3-F1
#
_cell.length_a   1.000
_cell.length_b   1.000
_cell.length_c   1.000
_cell.angle_alpha   90.00
_cell.angle_beta   90.00
_cell.angle_gamma   90.00
#
_symmetry.space_group_name_H-M   'P 1'
#
loop_
_entity.id
_entity.type
_entity.pdbx_description
1 polymer ?
#
loop_
_entity_poly.entity_id
_entity_poly.type
_entity_poly.pdbx_seq_one_letter_code
_entity_poly.pdbx_strand_id
1 'polypeptide(L)'
;MDTLEILRDYFPMAVFTGKCLVFISEDWRVELTEHKDSDFTQSEGQPSVIRVRICKRTLDGDLIPGHYEDFQLASVGELAGQIEKYVQLAIGANLRENVE
;
A
#
# COMPACT_ATOMS: atom_id res chain seq x y z
N MET A 1 -1.61 -6.33 16.90
CA MET A 1 -1.74 -5.06 16.18
C MET A 1 -1.61 -5.39 14.72
N ASP A 2 -2.67 -5.19 13.95
CA ASP A 2 -2.66 -5.48 12.52
C ASP A 2 -1.97 -4.32 11.80
N THR A 3 -0.90 -4.62 11.05
CA THR A 3 -0.04 -3.63 10.39
C THR A 3 -0.86 -2.68 9.50
N LEU A 4 -1.93 -3.20 8.87
CA LEU A 4 -2.85 -2.42 8.05
C LEU A 4 -3.65 -1.38 8.85
N GLU A 5 -4.04 -1.67 10.09
CA GLU A 5 -4.77 -0.69 10.91
C GLU A 5 -3.88 0.50 11.25
N ILE A 6 -2.59 0.25 11.50
CA ILE A 6 -1.62 1.31 11.75
C ILE A 6 -1.35 2.07 10.44
N LEU A 7 -1.10 1.38 9.33
CA LEU A 7 -0.88 2.00 8.02
C LEU A 7 -2.03 2.92 7.62
N ARG A 8 -3.27 2.59 7.97
CA ARG A 8 -4.44 3.46 7.76
C ARG A 8 -4.25 4.86 8.35
N ASP A 9 -3.61 4.98 9.52
CA ASP A 9 -3.38 6.26 10.19
C ASP A 9 -2.38 7.14 9.42
N TYR A 10 -1.37 6.50 8.81
CA TYR A 10 -0.42 7.17 7.91
C TYR A 10 -1.03 7.60 6.58
N PHE A 11 -2.12 6.95 6.18
CA PHE A 11 -2.72 7.10 4.88
C PHE A 11 -4.20 7.50 4.98
N PRO A 12 -4.50 8.80 5.22
CA PRO A 12 -5.88 9.26 5.46
C PRO A 12 -6.81 9.05 4.26
N MET A 13 -6.26 8.94 3.05
CA MET A 13 -7.02 8.65 1.83
C MET A 13 -7.26 7.15 1.60
N ALA A 14 -6.68 6.27 2.44
CA ALA A 14 -6.86 4.84 2.35
C ALA A 14 -8.18 4.40 2.97
N VAL A 15 -8.92 3.56 2.26
CA VAL A 15 -10.11 2.88 2.75
C VAL A 15 -9.74 1.48 3.18
N PHE A 16 -9.95 1.17 4.47
CA PHE A 16 -9.80 -0.19 4.97
C PHE A 16 -11.05 -1.00 4.64
N THR A 17 -10.88 -2.04 3.83
CA THR A 17 -11.97 -2.90 3.35
C THR A 17 -12.28 -4.08 4.28
N GLY A 18 -11.58 -4.18 5.41
CA GLY A 18 -11.63 -5.34 6.32
C GLY A 18 -10.62 -6.43 5.98
N LYS A 19 -9.96 -6.37 4.81
CA LYS A 19 -8.89 -7.30 4.40
C LYS A 19 -7.65 -6.60 3.87
N CYS A 20 -7.84 -5.51 3.14
CA CYS A 20 -6.78 -4.73 2.51
C CYS A 20 -7.07 -3.24 2.66
N LEU A 21 -6.03 -2.41 2.54
CA LEU A 21 -6.19 -0.96 2.37
C LEU A 21 -6.23 -0.65 0.89
N VAL A 22 -7.19 0.17 0.45
CA VAL A 22 -7.34 0.57 -0.95
C VAL A 22 -7.33 2.09 -1.04
N PHE A 23 -6.60 2.60 -2.00
CA PHE A 23 -6.49 4.00 -2.37
C PHE A 23 -7.00 4.14 -3.79
N ILE A 24 -7.79 5.16 -4.05
CA ILE A 24 -8.30 5.46 -5.37
C ILE A 24 -8.06 6.95 -5.62
N SER A 25 -7.29 7.22 -6.66
CA SER A 25 -7.10 8.54 -7.26
C SER A 25 -7.84 8.58 -8.60
N GLU A 26 -7.84 9.74 -9.26
CA GLU A 26 -8.54 9.93 -10.54
C GLU A 26 -8.11 8.93 -11.62
N ASP A 27 -6.80 8.70 -11.73
CA ASP A 27 -6.18 7.87 -12.77
C ASP A 27 -5.55 6.58 -12.21
N TRP A 28 -5.54 6.39 -10.89
CA TRP A 28 -4.79 5.31 -10.23
C TRP A 28 -5.57 4.64 -9.10
N ARG A 29 -5.33 3.36 -8.88
CA ARG A 29 -5.81 2.60 -7.74
C ARG A 29 -4.64 1.86 -7.11
N VAL A 30 -4.41 2.10 -5.82
CA VAL A 30 -3.37 1.41 -5.05
C VAL A 30 -4.02 0.48 -4.05
N GLU A 31 -3.56 -0.76 -3.97
CA GLU A 31 -4.05 -1.76 -3.03
C GLU A 31 -2.89 -2.27 -2.19
N LEU A 32 -3.03 -2.20 -0.87
CA LEU A 32 -2.07 -2.73 0.10
C LEU A 32 -2.70 -3.96 0.74
N THR A 33 -2.07 -5.10 0.51
CA THR A 33 -2.51 -6.39 1.07
C THR A 33 -1.45 -6.88 2.03
N GLU A 34 -1.85 -7.16 3.26
CA GLU A 34 -0.98 -7.85 4.19
C GLU A 34 -1.01 -9.35 3.91
N HIS A 35 0.12 -9.87 3.48
CA HIS A 35 0.39 -11.30 3.45
C HIS A 35 1.00 -11.67 4.79
N LYS A 36 0.16 -12.19 5.68
CA LYS A 36 0.64 -13.02 6.79
C LYS A 36 0.90 -14.39 6.18
N ASP A 37 2.17 -14.71 5.96
CA ASP A 37 2.54 -16.06 5.57
C ASP A 37 1.90 -17.01 6.60
N SER A 38 0.99 -17.86 6.12
CA SER A 38 0.23 -18.77 6.99
C SER A 38 1.06 -19.99 7.36
N ASP A 39 2.35 -19.96 7.07
CA ASP A 39 3.31 -20.95 7.48
C ASP A 39 3.51 -20.88 9.00
N PHE A 40 2.78 -21.77 9.67
CA PHE A 40 2.88 -22.19 11.07
C PHE A 40 4.31 -22.56 11.53
N THR A 41 5.32 -22.41 10.67
CA THR A 41 6.73 -22.74 10.89
C THR A 41 7.63 -21.51 11.09
N GLN A 42 7.15 -20.29 10.84
CA GLN A 42 7.97 -19.09 10.97
C GLN A 42 7.97 -18.54 12.40
N SER A 43 9.15 -18.59 13.01
CA SER A 43 9.51 -18.09 14.33
C SER A 43 8.87 -16.74 14.66
N GLU A 44 8.38 -16.61 15.91
CA GLU A 44 7.98 -15.34 16.52
C GLU A 44 9.00 -14.25 16.21
N GLY A 45 8.64 -13.29 15.35
CA GLY A 45 9.47 -12.10 15.09
C GLY A 45 9.72 -11.71 13.63
N GLN A 46 9.18 -12.42 12.63
CA GLN A 46 9.28 -11.96 11.24
C GLN A 46 8.25 -10.85 10.92
N PRO A 47 8.63 -9.80 10.18
CA PRO A 47 7.71 -8.72 9.82
C PRO A 47 6.62 -9.20 8.88
N SER A 48 5.40 -8.68 9.00
CA SER A 48 4.36 -8.89 8.00
C SER A 48 4.82 -8.40 6.62
N VAL A 49 4.51 -9.16 5.58
CA VAL A 49 4.75 -8.75 4.19
C VAL A 49 3.56 -7.92 3.71
N ILE A 50 3.82 -6.68 3.30
CA ILE A 50 2.81 -5.80 2.69
C ILE A 50 3.06 -5.73 1.19
N ARG A 51 2.14 -6.28 0.42
CA ARG A 51 2.12 -6.18 -1.03
C ARG A 51 1.41 -4.90 -1.46
N VAL A 52 2.12 -4.02 -2.15
CA VAL A 52 1.55 -2.82 -2.77
C VAL A 52 1.30 -3.12 -4.24
N ARG A 53 0.08 -2.89 -4.71
CA ARG A 53 -0.30 -3.03 -6.12
C ARG A 53 -0.86 -1.72 -6.64
N ILE A 54 -0.26 -1.20 -7.70
CA ILE A 54 -0.64 0.06 -8.35
C ILE A 54 -1.23 -0.28 -9.72
N CYS A 55 -2.50 0.01 -9.88
CA CYS A 55 -3.26 -0.16 -11.11
C CYS A 55 -3.58 1.22 -11.69
N LYS A 56 -3.43 1.37 -13.00
CA LYS A 56 -3.86 2.56 -13.72
C LYS A 56 -5.30 2.38 -14.19
N ARG A 57 -6.15 3.36 -13.93
CA ARG A 57 -7.52 3.38 -14.43
C ARG A 57 -7.52 3.91 -15.86
N THR A 58 -8.18 3.21 -16.77
CA THR A 58 -8.38 3.67 -18.15
C THR A 58 -9.59 4.59 -18.23
N LEU A 59 -9.69 5.34 -19.33
CA LEU A 59 -10.86 6.17 -19.64
C LEU A 59 -12.15 5.34 -19.77
N ASP A 60 -12.04 4.04 -20.02
CA ASP A 60 -13.16 3.09 -20.09
C ASP A 60 -13.61 2.61 -18.70
N GLY A 61 -12.84 2.96 -17.65
CA GLY A 61 -13.07 2.54 -16.27
C GLY A 61 -12.39 1.23 -15.88
N ASP A 62 -11.71 0.56 -16.81
CA ASP A 62 -10.91 -0.63 -16.57
C ASP A 62 -9.66 -0.33 -15.75
N LEU A 63 -9.22 -1.31 -14.96
CA LEU A 63 -8.02 -1.22 -14.12
C LEU A 63 -6.90 -2.05 -14.74
N ILE A 64 -5.93 -1.37 -15.33
CA ILE A 64 -4.73 -2.02 -15.87
C ILE A 64 -3.71 -2.18 -14.74
N PRO A 65 -3.25 -3.42 -14.45
CA PRO A 65 -2.18 -3.63 -13.49
C PRO A 65 -0.90 -2.97 -14.01
N GLY A 66 -0.32 -2.07 -13.20
CA GLY A 66 0.95 -1.43 -13.50
C GLY A 66 2.06 -2.06 -12.67
N HIS A 67 2.36 -1.45 -11.53
CA HIS A 67 3.46 -1.82 -10.66
C HIS A 67 2.96 -2.63 -9.46
N TYR A 68 3.76 -3.57 -8.98
CA TYR A 68 3.54 -4.18 -7.67
C TYR A 68 4.89 -4.47 -7.01
N GLU A 69 4.93 -4.34 -5.68
CA GLU A 69 6.14 -4.57 -4.89
C GLU A 69 5.78 -5.09 -3.50
N ASP A 70 6.62 -6.00 -2.99
CA ASP A 70 6.46 -6.63 -1.69
C ASP A 70 7.40 -5.99 -0.67
N PHE A 71 6.84 -5.40 0.38
CA PHE A 71 7.60 -4.76 1.45
C PHE A 71 7.57 -5.64 2.72
N GLN A 72 8.74 -5.95 3.26
CA GLN A 72 8.89 -6.73 4.50
C GLN A 72 9.76 -5.97 5.49
N LEU A 73 9.23 -4.86 6.00
CA LEU A 73 9.93 -3.97 6.93
C LEU A 73 9.46 -4.22 8.37
N ALA A 74 10.42 -4.33 9.30
CA ALA A 74 10.13 -4.59 10.71
C ALA A 74 9.40 -3.43 11.41
N SER A 75 9.65 -2.18 10.97
CA SER A 75 9.04 -0.99 11.55
C SER A 75 7.92 -0.48 10.64
N VAL A 76 6.71 -0.39 11.19
CA VAL A 76 5.53 0.09 10.44
C VAL A 76 5.67 1.54 9.99
N GLY A 77 6.36 2.39 10.77
CA GLY A 77 6.63 3.77 10.39
C GLY A 77 7.55 3.87 9.16
N GLU A 78 8.59 3.03 9.10
CA GLU A 78 9.45 2.97 7.91
C GLU A 78 8.70 2.36 6.72
N LEU A 79 7.92 1.31 6.95
CA LEU A 79 7.06 0.70 5.95
C LEU A 79 6.12 1.71 5.32
N ALA A 80 5.41 2.49 6.12
CA ALA A 80 4.54 3.56 5.65
C ALA A 80 5.31 4.57 4.77
N GLY A 81 6.47 5.04 5.24
CA GLY A 81 7.28 6.00 4.50
C GLY A 81 7.83 5.47 3.17
N GLN A 82 8.21 4.19 3.11
CA GLN A 82 8.68 3.56 1.87
C GLN A 82 7.53 3.32 0.89
N ILE A 83 6.37 2.86 1.38
CA ILE A 83 5.17 2.68 0.56
C ILE A 83 4.73 4.03 -0.03
N GLU A 84 4.69 5.09 0.77
CA GLU A 84 4.37 6.44 0.29
C GLU A 84 5.29 6.86 -0.85
N LYS A 85 6.61 6.78 -0.65
CA LYS A 85 7.60 7.11 -1.69
C LYS A 85 7.41 6.27 -2.94
N TYR A 86 7.20 4.96 -2.79
CA TYR A 86 7.00 4.06 -3.91
C TYR A 86 5.76 4.44 -4.73
N VAL A 87 4.65 4.71 -4.06
CA VAL A 87 3.40 5.14 -4.70
C VAL A 87 3.60 6.49 -5.40
N GLN A 88 4.25 7.46 -4.75
CA GLN A 88 4.57 8.76 -5.35
C GLN A 88 5.42 8.63 -6.61
N LEU A 89 6.45 7.79 -6.58
CA LEU A 89 7.33 7.54 -7.72
C LEU A 89 6.60 6.84 -8.87
N ALA A 90 5.75 5.86 -8.57
CA ALA A 90 5.03 5.09 -9.58
C ALA A 90 3.88 5.86 -10.23
N ILE A 91 3.17 6.70 -9.47
CA ILE A 91 2.11 7.56 -9.98
C ILE A 91 2.70 8.80 -10.68
N GLY A 92 3.97 9.14 -10.41
CA GLY A 92 4.62 10.34 -10.94
C GLY A 92 4.05 11.64 -10.38
N ALA A 93 3.21 11.55 -9.34
CA ALA A 93 2.61 12.69 -8.65
C ALA A 93 3.00 12.62 -7.18
N ASN A 94 3.51 13.72 -6.65
CA ASN A 94 3.59 13.90 -5.21
C ASN A 94 2.19 13.79 -4.63
N LEU A 95 1.91 12.75 -3.85
CA LEU A 95 0.75 12.75 -2.93
C LEU A 95 0.78 13.95 -1.96
N ARG A 96 1.91 14.68 -1.88
CA ARG A 96 2.12 15.90 -1.08
C ARG A 96 2.17 17.20 -1.90
N GLU A 97 1.77 17.24 -3.17
CA GLU A 97 1.64 18.52 -3.88
C GLU A 97 0.29 19.19 -3.54
N ASN A 98 0.28 19.80 -2.37
CA ASN A 98 -0.48 21.00 -2.05
C ASN A 98 0.36 21.79 -1.04
N VAL A 99 1.40 22.48 -1.51
CA VAL A 99 1.79 23.84 -1.08
C VAL A 99 2.60 24.46 -2.24
N GLU A 100 1.90 25.30 -3.00
CA GLU A 100 2.34 26.48 -3.77
C GLU A 100 3.23 26.32 -5.01
#